data_AF-A0A6P4A9W4-F1
#
_entry.id   AF-A0A6P4A9W4-F1
#
_cell.length_a   1.000
_cell.length_b   1.000
_cell.length_c   1.000
_cell.angle_alpha   90.00
_cell.angle_beta   90.00
_cell.angle_gamma   90.00
#
_symmetry.space_group_name_H-M   'P 1'
#
loop_
_entity.id
_entity.type
_entity.pdbx_description
1 polymer ?
#
loop_
_entity_poly.entity_id
_entity_poly.type
_entity_poly.pdbx_seq_one_letter_code
_entity_poly.pdbx_strand_id
1 'polypeptide(L)'
;MEPPPPPPHNTEEYSASSTIIAFDPPIPLLRGPVPADRSDNPLAGPYVLSFRNSKAWANAYRACESKIIEQCEAGARIGCTISASSKCKPPWWRALCGFRVSDLKEREQCEEREMEGCLVTAKEKCIGFARDKCLKSLRDGRIAASRKGLNAKQLEKLVCWATMVDRSIWVDLIGIDQLGSLSSTNYRACELVGSNADIDYILGCGNSGNEASKL
;
A
#
# COMPACT_ATOMS: atom_id res chain seq x y z
N MET A 1 54.31 6.71 -55.88
CA MET A 1 53.44 7.86 -55.62
C MET A 1 52.15 7.29 -55.06
N GLU A 2 51.99 7.38 -53.74
CA GLU A 2 50.90 6.72 -53.01
C GLU A 2 49.64 7.61 -53.05
N PRO A 3 48.43 7.07 -53.29
CA PRO A 3 47.23 7.87 -53.38
C PRO A 3 46.84 8.49 -52.03
N PRO A 4 46.22 9.69 -52.03
CA PRO A 4 45.87 10.37 -50.79
C PRO A 4 44.80 9.59 -50.01
N PRO A 5 44.87 9.57 -48.67
CA PRO A 5 43.91 8.85 -47.84
C PRO A 5 42.51 9.45 -47.98
N PRO A 6 41.45 8.62 -47.93
CA PRO A 6 40.08 9.08 -48.05
C PRO A 6 39.70 10.01 -46.89
N PRO A 7 38.77 10.95 -47.11
CA PRO A 7 38.32 11.87 -46.07
C PRO A 7 37.70 11.11 -44.89
N PRO A 8 37.85 11.62 -43.65
CA PRO A 8 37.31 10.95 -42.48
C PRO A 8 35.78 10.86 -42.59
N HIS A 9 35.26 9.64 -42.48
CA HIS A 9 33.82 9.41 -42.34
C HIS A 9 33.34 10.09 -41.06
N ASN A 10 32.41 11.03 -41.20
CA ASN A 10 31.68 11.57 -40.05
C ASN A 10 30.82 10.42 -39.48
N THR A 11 31.28 9.83 -38.38
CA THR A 11 30.65 8.70 -37.68
C THR A 11 29.59 9.14 -36.67
N GLU A 12 29.28 10.43 -36.58
CA GLU A 12 28.26 10.89 -35.65
C GLU A 12 26.88 10.55 -36.23
N GLU A 13 26.24 9.57 -35.60
CA GLU A 13 24.95 9.03 -35.98
C GLU A 13 23.83 10.00 -35.57
N TYR A 14 23.59 11.03 -36.39
CA TYR A 14 22.52 12.02 -36.23
C TYR A 14 21.11 11.43 -36.55
N SER A 15 20.84 10.21 -36.08
CA SER A 15 19.53 9.58 -36.24
C SER A 15 18.52 10.20 -35.27
N ALA A 16 17.27 10.42 -35.73
CA ALA A 16 16.19 10.91 -34.89
C ALA A 16 15.96 10.01 -33.66
N SER A 17 16.17 8.70 -33.79
CA SER A 17 16.12 7.75 -32.66
C SER A 17 17.18 7.98 -31.59
N SER A 18 18.28 8.65 -31.92
CA SER A 18 19.37 9.03 -31.00
C SER A 18 19.09 10.36 -30.27
N THR A 19 18.22 11.20 -30.83
CA THR A 19 17.91 12.54 -30.29
C THR A 19 16.56 12.61 -29.56
N ILE A 20 15.67 11.63 -29.77
CA ILE A 20 14.36 11.60 -29.13
C ILE A 20 14.47 11.01 -27.72
N ILE A 21 14.29 11.86 -26.71
CA ILE A 21 14.00 11.42 -25.34
C ILE A 21 12.49 11.25 -25.24
N ALA A 22 12.01 10.01 -25.21
CA ALA A 22 10.61 9.74 -24.97
C ALA A 22 10.27 10.10 -23.52
N PHE A 23 9.17 10.83 -23.32
CA PHE A 23 8.61 10.98 -21.98
C PHE A 23 8.03 9.66 -21.51
N ASP A 24 8.17 9.39 -20.22
CA ASP A 24 7.48 8.28 -19.60
C ASP A 24 5.97 8.45 -19.80
N PRO A 25 5.24 7.37 -20.16
CA PRO A 25 3.81 7.43 -20.28
C PRO A 25 3.18 7.86 -18.94
N PRO A 26 2.05 8.58 -18.96
CA PRO A 26 1.43 9.04 -17.74
C PRO A 26 1.04 7.86 -16.85
N ILE A 27 1.29 7.99 -15.54
CA ILE A 27 0.90 6.98 -14.56
C ILE A 27 -0.63 6.85 -14.62
N PRO A 28 -1.17 5.66 -14.89
CA PRO A 28 -2.60 5.46 -14.97
C PRO A 28 -3.26 5.80 -13.63
N LEU A 29 -4.39 6.50 -13.68
CA LEU A 29 -5.14 6.87 -12.49
C LEU A 29 -5.53 5.64 -11.67
N LEU A 30 -5.33 5.70 -10.35
CA LEU A 30 -5.69 4.63 -9.42
C LEU A 30 -7.19 4.30 -9.46
N ARG A 31 -8.02 5.31 -9.78
CA ARG A 31 -9.47 5.19 -9.86
C ARG A 31 -9.96 5.81 -11.16
N GLY A 32 -10.96 5.17 -11.77
CA GLY A 32 -11.66 5.66 -12.95
C GLY A 32 -13.16 5.84 -12.69
N PRO A 33 -13.86 6.61 -13.54
CA PRO A 33 -15.30 6.82 -13.40
C PRO A 33 -16.07 5.54 -13.75
N VAL A 34 -17.05 5.20 -12.91
CA VAL A 34 -18.08 4.16 -13.17
C VAL A 34 -19.46 4.74 -12.85
N PRO A 35 -20.53 4.23 -13.48
CA PRO A 35 -21.89 4.68 -13.16
C PRO A 35 -22.17 4.56 -11.65
N ALA A 36 -22.73 5.61 -11.07
CA ALA A 36 -23.18 5.60 -9.69
C ALA A 36 -24.28 4.54 -9.49
N ASP A 37 -24.26 3.86 -8.35
CA ASP A 37 -25.35 2.95 -7.96
C ASP A 37 -26.50 3.74 -7.32
N ARG A 38 -27.69 3.13 -7.20
CA ARG A 38 -28.87 3.74 -6.56
C ARG A 38 -28.63 4.09 -5.09
N SER A 39 -27.69 3.42 -4.43
CA SER A 39 -27.27 3.71 -3.05
C SER A 39 -26.38 4.95 -2.93
N ASP A 40 -25.89 5.48 -4.04
CA ASP A 40 -24.95 6.60 -4.04
C ASP A 40 -25.68 7.93 -3.92
N ASN A 41 -24.97 8.93 -3.41
CA ASN A 41 -25.56 10.26 -3.24
C ASN A 41 -25.95 10.82 -4.62
N PRO A 42 -27.26 11.03 -4.89
CA PRO A 42 -27.71 11.50 -6.20
C PRO A 42 -27.21 12.92 -6.52
N LEU A 43 -26.83 13.71 -5.52
CA LEU A 43 -26.27 15.05 -5.70
C LEU A 43 -24.80 15.04 -6.16
N ALA A 44 -24.08 13.91 -6.02
CA ALA A 44 -22.68 13.80 -6.43
C ALA A 44 -22.51 13.58 -7.96
N GLY A 45 -23.61 13.39 -8.68
CA GLY A 45 -23.65 13.18 -10.11
C GLY A 45 -23.73 11.69 -10.51
N PRO A 46 -23.80 11.42 -11.83
CA PRO A 46 -24.09 10.07 -12.34
C PRO A 46 -22.89 9.12 -12.32
N TYR A 47 -21.71 9.57 -11.89
CA TYR A 47 -20.48 8.78 -11.87
C TYR A 47 -19.77 8.86 -10.52
N VAL A 48 -19.17 7.75 -10.11
CA VAL A 48 -18.31 7.63 -8.94
C VAL A 48 -16.92 7.11 -9.35
N LEU A 49 -15.89 7.45 -8.58
CA LEU A 49 -14.54 6.96 -8.83
C LEU A 49 -14.34 5.59 -8.18
N SER A 50 -13.94 4.60 -8.98
CA SER A 50 -13.68 3.24 -8.53
C SER A 50 -12.34 2.69 -8.99
N PHE A 51 -11.78 1.78 -8.20
CA PHE A 51 -10.69 0.91 -8.60
C PHE A 51 -11.15 -0.05 -9.69
N ARG A 52 -10.26 -0.32 -10.65
CA ARG A 52 -10.57 -1.20 -11.80
C ARG A 52 -11.02 -2.60 -11.40
N ASN A 53 -10.49 -3.14 -10.29
CA ASN A 53 -10.84 -4.44 -9.73
C ASN A 53 -10.30 -4.55 -8.29
N SER A 54 -10.64 -5.64 -7.60
CA SER A 54 -10.19 -5.91 -6.23
C SER A 54 -8.67 -5.99 -6.10
N LYS A 55 -7.96 -6.51 -7.10
CA LYS A 55 -6.49 -6.55 -7.13
C LYS A 55 -5.88 -5.15 -7.15
N ALA A 56 -6.45 -4.22 -7.92
CA ALA A 56 -6.01 -2.83 -7.97
C ALA A 56 -6.23 -2.12 -6.63
N TRP A 57 -7.37 -2.37 -5.96
CA TRP A 57 -7.62 -1.87 -4.61
C TRP A 57 -6.61 -2.43 -3.60
N ALA A 58 -6.37 -3.75 -3.60
CA ALA A 58 -5.42 -4.41 -2.71
C ALA A 58 -3.98 -3.90 -2.91
N ASN A 59 -3.57 -3.69 -4.16
CA ASN A 59 -2.26 -3.10 -4.47
C ASN A 59 -2.16 -1.66 -3.97
N ALA A 60 -3.21 -0.85 -4.13
CA ALA A 60 -3.23 0.51 -3.62
C ALA A 60 -3.18 0.55 -2.08
N TYR A 61 -3.85 -0.39 -1.43
CA TYR A 61 -3.80 -0.55 0.03
C TYR A 61 -2.39 -0.91 0.51
N ARG A 62 -1.74 -1.92 -0.08
CA ARG A 62 -0.35 -2.28 0.22
C ARG A 62 0.62 -1.13 -0.04
N ALA A 63 0.46 -0.42 -1.16
CA ALA A 63 1.30 0.72 -1.49
C ALA A 63 1.14 1.85 -0.46
N CYS A 64 -0.09 2.11 -0.01
CA CYS A 64 -0.36 3.05 1.08
C CYS A 64 0.34 2.62 2.38
N GLU A 65 0.17 1.36 2.79
CA GLU A 65 0.76 0.85 4.03
C GLU A 65 2.29 0.95 3.99
N SER A 66 2.91 0.42 2.95
CA SER A 66 4.36 0.46 2.78
C SER A 66 4.88 1.89 2.80
N LYS A 67 4.18 2.83 2.15
CA LYS A 67 4.63 4.23 2.11
C LYS A 67 4.52 4.91 3.46
N ILE A 68 3.43 4.69 4.21
CA ILE A 68 3.27 5.27 5.54
C ILE A 68 4.27 4.65 6.51
N ILE A 69 4.51 3.33 6.45
CA ILE A 69 5.51 2.66 7.27
C ILE A 69 6.89 3.24 6.99
N GLU A 70 7.31 3.35 5.74
CA GLU A 70 8.62 3.90 5.35
C GLU A 70 8.83 5.32 5.93
N GLN A 71 7.84 6.20 5.75
CA GLN A 71 7.94 7.59 6.24
C GLN A 71 7.90 7.66 7.77
N CYS A 72 7.07 6.83 8.41
CA CYS A 72 6.96 6.75 9.86
C CYS A 72 8.26 6.23 10.49
N GLU A 73 8.87 5.19 9.92
CA GLU A 73 10.14 4.63 10.39
C GLU A 73 11.30 5.62 10.21
N ALA A 74 11.32 6.35 9.09
CA ALA A 74 12.31 7.41 8.87
C ALA A 74 12.18 8.53 9.92
N GLY A 75 10.95 8.98 10.22
CA GLY A 75 10.69 9.95 11.29
C GLY A 75 11.02 9.40 12.68
N ALA A 76 10.66 8.13 12.94
CA ALA A 76 10.96 7.45 14.20
C ALA A 76 12.46 7.32 14.44
N ARG A 77 13.27 7.10 13.40
CA ARG A 77 14.74 7.07 13.52
C ARG A 77 15.29 8.37 14.08
N ILE A 78 14.79 9.52 13.61
CA ILE A 78 15.18 10.84 14.11
C ILE A 78 14.63 11.07 15.52
N GLY A 79 13.38 10.70 15.78
CA GLY A 79 12.78 10.84 17.11
C GLY A 79 13.50 10.00 18.17
N CYS A 80 13.87 8.77 17.82
CA CYS A 80 14.56 7.84 18.71
C CYS A 80 15.99 8.27 19.00
N THR A 81 16.73 8.82 18.03
CA THR A 81 18.09 9.36 18.30
C THR A 81 18.04 10.54 19.27
N ILE A 82 17.08 11.45 19.09
CA ILE A 82 16.88 12.58 20.01
C ILE A 82 16.48 12.08 21.40
N SER A 83 15.54 11.14 21.48
CA SER A 83 15.12 10.55 22.75
C SER A 83 16.27 9.83 23.45
N ALA A 84 17.07 9.04 22.74
CA ALA A 84 18.22 8.33 23.29
C ALA A 84 19.26 9.32 23.84
N SER A 85 19.60 10.35 23.07
CA SER A 85 20.52 11.42 23.50
C SER A 85 20.04 12.16 24.74
N SER A 86 18.73 12.38 24.87
CA SER A 86 18.14 13.03 26.04
C SER A 86 18.19 12.14 27.29
N LYS A 87 17.99 10.82 27.14
CA LYS A 87 18.02 9.85 28.24
C LYS A 87 19.43 9.53 28.72
N CYS A 88 20.39 9.46 27.79
CA CYS A 88 21.78 9.11 28.07
C CYS A 88 22.65 10.32 28.43
N LYS A 89 22.05 11.49 28.65
CA LYS A 89 22.80 12.70 29.01
C LYS A 89 23.39 12.56 30.42
N PRO A 90 24.71 12.76 30.59
CA PRO A 90 25.29 12.75 31.92
C PRO A 90 24.75 13.95 32.73
N PRO A 91 24.64 13.80 34.05
CA PRO A 91 24.31 14.91 34.93
C PRO A 91 25.27 16.09 34.72
N TRP A 92 24.76 17.31 34.81
CA TRP A 92 25.51 18.53 34.53
C TRP A 92 26.78 18.68 35.40
N TRP A 93 26.76 18.18 36.64
CA TRP A 93 27.90 18.26 37.55
C TRP A 93 29.12 17.44 37.08
N ARG A 94 28.92 16.38 36.27
CA ARG A 94 30.05 15.63 35.70
C ARG A 94 30.88 16.47 34.73
N ALA A 95 30.28 17.47 34.08
CA ALA A 95 31.03 18.39 33.23
C ALA A 95 31.99 19.29 34.03
N LEU A 96 31.75 19.49 35.33
CA LEU A 96 32.60 20.30 36.21
C LEU A 96 33.78 19.53 36.80
N CYS A 97 33.66 18.21 36.99
CA CYS A 97 34.68 17.37 37.62
C CYS A 97 35.71 16.77 36.63
N GLY A 98 35.72 17.24 35.39
CA GLY A 98 36.59 16.75 34.33
C GLY A 98 35.94 15.61 33.54
N PHE A 99 35.64 15.88 32.28
CA PHE A 99 35.05 14.93 31.35
C PHE A 99 36.08 13.90 30.91
N ARG A 100 35.78 12.60 31.04
CA ARG A 100 36.69 11.52 30.64
C ARG A 100 36.28 10.96 29.28
N VAL A 101 37.26 10.50 28.50
CA VAL A 101 36.99 9.81 27.22
C VAL A 101 36.12 8.55 27.43
N SER A 102 36.24 7.90 28.59
CA SER A 102 35.36 6.79 28.99
C SER A 102 33.88 7.20 29.11
N ASP A 103 33.59 8.45 29.51
CA ASP A 103 32.21 8.96 29.58
C ASP A 103 31.56 9.07 28.19
N LEU A 104 32.35 9.35 27.14
CA LEU A 104 31.83 9.34 25.75
C LEU A 104 31.45 7.93 25.31
N LYS A 105 32.31 6.96 25.60
CA LYS A 105 32.08 5.56 25.21
C LYS A 105 30.87 4.97 25.94
N GLU A 106 30.71 5.26 27.23
CA GLU A 106 29.54 4.86 27.99
C GLU A 106 28.26 5.50 27.44
N ARG A 107 28.32 6.78 27.07
CA ARG A 107 27.19 7.49 26.47
C ARG A 107 26.81 6.91 25.11
N GLU A 108 27.77 6.65 24.24
CA GLU A 108 27.54 6.03 22.93
C GLU A 108 26.84 4.67 23.07
N GLN A 109 27.32 3.81 23.97
CA GLN A 109 26.70 2.50 24.24
C GLN A 109 25.29 2.61 24.84
N CYS A 110 25.04 3.64 25.65
CA CYS A 110 23.70 3.94 26.13
C CYS A 110 22.78 4.38 25.00
N GLU A 111 23.25 5.32 24.16
CA GLU A 111 22.47 5.88 23.05
C GLU A 111 22.11 4.81 22.03
N GLU A 112 23.05 3.92 21.69
CA GLU A 112 22.83 2.81 20.77
C GLU A 112 21.73 1.88 21.30
N ARG A 113 21.81 1.47 22.57
CA ARG A 113 20.82 0.59 23.21
C ARG A 113 19.43 1.23 23.31
N GLU A 114 19.37 2.50 23.74
CA GLU A 114 18.11 3.23 23.86
C GLU A 114 17.47 3.49 22.49
N MET A 115 18.28 3.79 21.48
CA MET A 115 17.82 3.99 20.10
C MET A 115 17.26 2.69 19.52
N GLU A 116 17.96 1.56 19.69
CA GLU A 116 17.52 0.25 19.20
C GLU A 116 16.18 -0.16 19.82
N GLY A 117 16.05 -0.07 21.14
CA GLY A 117 14.80 -0.38 21.84
C GLY A 117 13.64 0.53 21.43
N CYS A 118 13.92 1.83 21.24
CA CYS A 118 12.94 2.79 20.73
C CYS A 118 12.49 2.44 19.29
N LEU A 119 13.42 2.09 18.40
CA LEU A 119 13.13 1.76 17.01
C LEU A 119 12.26 0.51 16.87
N VAL A 120 12.52 -0.55 17.64
CA VAL A 120 11.70 -1.77 17.64
C VAL A 120 10.25 -1.44 18.00
N THR A 121 10.06 -0.68 19.08
CA THR A 121 8.72 -0.25 19.52
C THR A 121 8.06 0.67 18.49
N ALA A 122 8.84 1.55 17.85
CA ALA A 122 8.33 2.48 16.86
C ALA A 122 7.85 1.76 15.59
N LYS A 123 8.54 0.70 15.14
CA LYS A 123 8.12 -0.09 13.97
C LYS A 123 6.71 -0.67 14.14
N GLU A 124 6.42 -1.27 15.29
CA GLU A 124 5.08 -1.80 15.58
C GLU A 124 4.01 -0.71 15.56
N LYS A 125 4.31 0.46 16.16
CA LYS A 125 3.43 1.62 16.14
C LYS A 125 3.23 2.18 14.73
N CYS A 126 4.27 2.18 13.90
CA CYS A 126 4.20 2.62 12.50
C CYS A 126 3.29 1.69 11.68
N ILE A 127 3.37 0.37 11.88
CA ILE A 127 2.47 -0.59 11.24
C ILE A 127 1.02 -0.34 11.65
N GLY A 128 0.75 -0.18 12.94
CA GLY A 128 -0.60 0.12 13.45
C GLY A 128 -1.14 1.45 12.91
N PHE A 129 -0.29 2.47 12.86
CA PHE A 129 -0.64 3.77 12.30
C PHE A 129 -0.93 3.71 10.80
N ALA A 130 -0.11 2.98 10.03
CA ALA A 130 -0.32 2.78 8.60
C ALA A 130 -1.66 2.08 8.32
N ARG A 131 -1.96 1.00 9.05
CA ARG A 131 -3.23 0.28 8.98
C ARG A 131 -4.42 1.21 9.22
N ASP A 132 -4.41 1.98 10.32
CA ASP A 132 -5.48 2.93 10.65
C ASP A 132 -5.73 3.95 9.51
N LYS A 133 -4.66 4.59 9.02
CA LYS A 133 -4.75 5.63 7.98
C LYS A 133 -5.15 5.11 6.61
N CYS A 134 -4.56 3.99 6.20
CA CYS A 134 -4.87 3.39 4.91
C CYS A 134 -6.30 2.85 4.90
N LEU A 135 -6.73 2.20 5.98
CA LEU A 135 -8.10 1.72 6.09
C LEU A 135 -9.12 2.83 6.03
N LYS A 136 -8.97 3.87 6.86
CA LYS A 136 -9.92 4.99 6.87
C LYS A 136 -10.09 5.62 5.48
N SER A 137 -9.02 5.66 4.68
CA SER A 137 -9.03 6.30 3.35
C SER A 137 -9.52 5.38 2.22
N LEU A 138 -9.34 4.07 2.35
CA LEU A 138 -9.62 3.08 1.28
C LEU A 138 -10.85 2.21 1.55
N ARG A 139 -11.37 2.21 2.78
CA ARG A 139 -12.53 1.42 3.22
C ARG A 139 -13.77 1.67 2.37
N ASP A 140 -14.11 2.93 2.11
CA ASP A 140 -15.25 3.29 1.26
C ASP A 140 -14.90 3.43 -0.22
N GLY A 141 -13.69 3.01 -0.62
CA GLY A 141 -13.27 3.00 -2.01
C GLY A 141 -14.15 2.06 -2.84
N ARG A 142 -14.66 2.55 -3.98
CA ARG A 142 -15.45 1.73 -4.90
C ARG A 142 -14.57 0.80 -5.71
N ILE A 143 -15.06 -0.40 -6.00
CA ILE A 143 -14.40 -1.38 -6.85
C ILE A 143 -15.37 -1.73 -7.98
N ALA A 144 -14.91 -1.59 -9.22
CA ALA A 144 -15.73 -1.91 -10.37
C ALA A 144 -16.10 -3.42 -10.37
N ALA A 145 -17.39 -3.71 -10.52
CA ALA A 145 -17.85 -5.06 -10.81
C ALA A 145 -17.43 -5.41 -12.25
N SER A 146 -16.87 -6.60 -12.46
CA SER A 146 -16.49 -7.03 -13.80
C SER A 146 -17.70 -6.97 -14.73
N ARG A 147 -17.53 -6.37 -15.91
CA ARG A 147 -18.57 -6.25 -16.96
C ARG A 147 -19.11 -7.62 -17.42
N LYS A 148 -18.31 -8.68 -17.19
CA LYS A 148 -18.76 -10.07 -17.17
C LYS A 148 -19.19 -10.30 -15.73
N GLY A 149 -20.51 -10.31 -15.47
CA GLY A 149 -21.11 -10.36 -14.14
C GLY A 149 -20.43 -11.36 -13.21
N LEU A 150 -20.59 -11.18 -11.89
CA LEU A 150 -19.94 -12.02 -10.87
C LEU A 150 -19.96 -13.49 -11.31
N ASN A 151 -18.79 -14.01 -11.66
CA ASN A 151 -18.62 -15.43 -11.96
C ASN A 151 -19.16 -16.21 -10.76
N ALA A 152 -19.91 -17.28 -10.99
CA ALA A 152 -20.40 -18.18 -9.93
C ALA A 152 -19.32 -18.55 -8.91
N LYS A 153 -18.04 -18.70 -9.30
CA LYS A 153 -16.90 -18.92 -8.40
C LYS A 153 -16.51 -17.70 -7.53
N GLN A 154 -16.73 -16.48 -8.02
CA GLN A 154 -16.52 -15.24 -7.25
C GLN A 154 -17.69 -15.01 -6.29
N LEU A 155 -18.92 -15.32 -6.72
CA LEU A 155 -20.10 -15.31 -5.85
C LEU A 155 -20.02 -16.43 -4.80
N GLU A 156 -19.57 -17.62 -5.17
CA GLU A 156 -19.32 -18.75 -4.26
C GLU A 156 -18.19 -18.42 -3.28
N LYS A 157 -17.15 -17.69 -3.70
CA LYS A 157 -16.17 -17.13 -2.78
C LYS A 157 -16.80 -16.11 -1.82
N LEU A 158 -17.67 -15.21 -2.28
CA LEU A 158 -18.39 -14.27 -1.41
C LEU A 158 -19.35 -14.99 -0.43
N VAL A 159 -20.01 -16.06 -0.89
CA VAL A 159 -20.89 -16.91 -0.07
C VAL A 159 -20.07 -17.72 0.94
N CYS A 160 -18.92 -18.28 0.57
CA CYS A 160 -18.01 -18.97 1.49
C CYS A 160 -17.46 -18.07 2.59
N TRP A 161 -17.40 -16.75 2.38
CA TRP A 161 -17.00 -15.79 3.41
C TRP A 161 -18.15 -15.45 4.37
N ALA A 162 -19.40 -15.53 3.92
CA ALA A 162 -20.58 -15.32 4.77
C ALA A 162 -20.95 -16.56 5.62
N THR A 163 -20.42 -17.75 5.31
CA THR A 163 -20.81 -19.01 5.96
C THR A 163 -19.98 -19.39 7.19
N MET A 164 -19.81 -18.47 8.15
CA MET A 164 -19.53 -18.85 9.55
C MET A 164 -20.77 -18.74 10.47
N VAL A 165 -21.96 -18.45 9.92
CA VAL A 165 -23.23 -18.53 10.65
C VAL A 165 -24.26 -19.30 9.81
N ASP A 166 -25.10 -20.06 10.53
CA ASP A 166 -26.01 -21.10 10.03
C ASP A 166 -26.82 -20.70 8.78
N ARG A 167 -26.86 -21.63 7.82
CA ARG A 167 -27.24 -21.45 6.42
C ARG A 167 -28.75 -21.30 6.21
N SER A 168 -29.55 -21.54 7.24
CA SER A 168 -31.02 -21.57 7.18
C SER A 168 -31.70 -20.29 7.68
N ILE A 169 -31.01 -19.47 8.49
CA ILE A 169 -31.59 -18.25 9.09
C ILE A 169 -31.28 -16.99 8.26
N TRP A 170 -30.20 -17.01 7.48
CA TRP A 170 -29.74 -15.83 6.72
C TRP A 170 -30.43 -15.66 5.36
N VAL A 171 -30.91 -16.74 4.74
CA VAL A 171 -31.57 -16.72 3.43
C VAL A 171 -32.84 -15.84 3.47
N ASP A 172 -33.60 -15.90 4.57
CA ASP A 172 -34.80 -15.09 4.79
C ASP A 172 -34.49 -13.65 5.23
N LEU A 173 -33.30 -13.40 5.80
CA LEU A 173 -32.92 -12.07 6.31
C LEU A 173 -32.30 -11.15 5.25
N ILE A 174 -31.70 -11.71 4.18
CA ILE A 174 -31.10 -10.93 3.08
C ILE A 174 -32.14 -10.57 2.01
N GLY A 175 -33.31 -11.21 1.96
CA GLY A 175 -34.25 -11.00 0.87
C GLY A 175 -33.59 -11.29 -0.48
N ILE A 176 -33.16 -12.54 -0.68
CA ILE A 176 -32.58 -13.00 -1.95
C ILE A 176 -33.59 -12.86 -3.12
N ASP A 177 -34.88 -12.69 -2.81
CA ASP A 177 -35.93 -12.29 -3.76
C ASP A 177 -35.70 -10.90 -4.39
N GLN A 178 -34.78 -10.10 -3.86
CA GLN A 178 -34.35 -8.81 -4.43
C GLN A 178 -33.06 -8.93 -5.26
N LEU A 179 -32.56 -10.15 -5.50
CA LEU A 179 -31.52 -10.44 -6.50
C LEU A 179 -32.08 -10.40 -7.95
N GLY A 180 -33.22 -9.73 -8.16
CA GLY A 180 -33.75 -9.35 -9.46
C GLY A 180 -33.09 -8.10 -10.07
N SER A 181 -32.12 -7.46 -9.39
CA SER A 181 -31.37 -6.32 -9.92
C SER A 181 -29.86 -6.61 -9.98
N LEU A 182 -29.49 -7.61 -10.78
CA LEU A 182 -28.10 -7.91 -11.17
C LEU A 182 -27.54 -6.81 -12.09
N SER A 183 -27.48 -5.56 -11.62
CA SER A 183 -27.00 -4.40 -12.39
C SER A 183 -26.15 -3.43 -11.55
N SER A 184 -25.62 -3.90 -10.41
CA SER A 184 -24.63 -3.09 -9.69
C SER A 184 -23.31 -3.10 -10.47
N THR A 185 -22.87 -1.91 -10.91
CA THR A 185 -21.64 -1.74 -11.70
C THR A 185 -20.40 -1.64 -10.82
N ASN A 186 -20.57 -1.47 -9.51
CA ASN A 186 -19.49 -1.29 -8.53
C ASN A 186 -19.97 -1.61 -7.11
N TYR A 187 -19.06 -1.99 -6.23
CA TYR A 187 -19.34 -2.27 -4.82
C TYR A 187 -18.31 -1.56 -3.91
N ARG A 188 -18.59 -1.38 -2.61
CA ARG A 188 -17.62 -0.78 -1.69
C ARG A 188 -16.63 -1.81 -1.17
N ALA A 189 -15.38 -1.40 -0.96
CA ALA A 189 -14.40 -2.28 -0.33
C ALA A 189 -14.81 -2.73 1.08
N CYS A 190 -15.51 -1.89 1.86
CA CYS A 190 -16.05 -2.25 3.17
C CYS A 190 -17.11 -3.35 3.15
N GLU A 191 -17.75 -3.59 2.00
CA GLU A 191 -18.67 -4.71 1.82
C GLU A 191 -17.91 -6.05 1.67
N LEU A 192 -16.59 -6.01 1.40
CA LEU A 192 -15.70 -7.17 1.41
C LEU A 192 -14.87 -7.28 2.70
N VAL A 193 -14.67 -6.16 3.40
CA VAL A 193 -13.82 -6.06 4.59
C VAL A 193 -14.72 -5.88 5.81
N GLY A 194 -15.18 -6.99 6.39
CA GLY A 194 -15.96 -7.00 7.62
C GLY A 194 -15.12 -6.71 8.87
N SER A 195 -13.83 -7.04 8.84
CA SER A 195 -12.86 -6.90 9.93
C SER A 195 -11.43 -6.64 9.40
N ASN A 196 -10.54 -6.12 10.25
CA ASN A 196 -9.11 -5.96 9.90
C ASN A 196 -8.44 -7.30 9.51
N ALA A 197 -8.92 -8.43 10.04
CA ALA A 197 -8.43 -9.77 9.70
C ALA A 197 -8.75 -10.15 8.23
N ASP A 198 -9.84 -9.62 7.68
CA ASP A 198 -10.28 -9.89 6.31
C ASP A 198 -9.33 -9.29 5.28
N ILE A 199 -8.67 -8.18 5.62
CA ILE A 199 -7.69 -7.51 4.77
C ILE A 199 -6.48 -8.41 4.55
N ASP A 200 -5.91 -8.98 5.61
CA ASP A 200 -4.73 -9.85 5.53
C ASP A 200 -5.04 -11.09 4.65
N TYR A 201 -6.28 -11.59 4.65
CA TYR A 201 -6.74 -12.67 3.78
C TYR A 201 -6.97 -12.22 2.32
N ILE A 202 -7.59 -11.05 2.08
CA ILE A 202 -7.73 -10.45 0.73
C ILE A 202 -6.35 -10.22 0.10
N LEU A 203 -5.38 -9.78 0.91
CA LEU A 203 -4.00 -9.59 0.50
C LEU A 203 -3.29 -10.95 0.25
N GLY A 204 -3.52 -11.96 1.09
CA GLY A 204 -2.92 -13.30 0.95
C GLY A 204 -3.38 -14.08 -0.30
N CYS A 205 -4.63 -13.87 -0.75
CA CYS A 205 -5.18 -14.55 -1.92
C CYS A 205 -4.51 -14.16 -3.27
N GLY A 206 -3.66 -13.12 -3.26
CA GLY A 206 -2.89 -12.67 -4.43
C GLY A 206 -1.58 -13.42 -4.69
N ASN A 207 -1.12 -14.28 -3.77
CA ASN A 207 0.18 -14.97 -3.86
C ASN A 207 0.10 -16.47 -4.22
N SER A 208 -1.08 -17.04 -4.43
CA SER A 208 -1.20 -18.43 -4.90
C SER A 208 -1.06 -18.50 -6.43
N GLY A 209 0.16 -18.32 -6.93
CA GLY A 209 0.46 -18.44 -8.36
C GLY A 209 1.94 -18.25 -8.65
N ASN A 210 2.64 -19.38 -8.82
CA ASN A 210 4.02 -19.57 -9.26
C ASN A 210 5.12 -19.55 -8.19
N GLU A 211 5.14 -20.60 -7.38
CA GLU A 211 6.42 -21.19 -6.98
C GLU A 211 6.29 -22.73 -6.96
N ALA A 212 6.19 -23.30 -8.17
CA ALA A 212 6.33 -24.73 -8.40
C ALA A 212 6.86 -24.91 -9.82
N SER A 213 8.18 -24.84 -9.99
CA SER A 213 9.00 -25.56 -10.98
C SER A 213 10.35 -24.87 -11.16
N LYS A 214 11.36 -25.35 -10.43
CA LYS A 214 12.74 -25.55 -10.91
C LYS A 214 13.52 -26.28 -9.82
N LEU A 215 13.40 -27.61 -9.85
CA LEU A 215 14.55 -28.49 -9.70
C LEU A 215 14.98 -28.86 -11.11
#